data_AF-A0A7L1R741-F1
#
_entry.id   AF-A0A7L1R741-F1
#
_cell.length_a   1.000
_cell.length_b   1.000
_cell.length_c   1.000
_cell.angle_alpha   90.00
_cell.angle_beta   90.00
_cell.angle_gamma   90.00
#
_symmetry.space_group_name_H-M   'P 1'
#
loop_
_entity.id
_entity.type
_entity.pdbx_description
1 polymer ?
#
loop_
_entity_poly.entity_id
_entity_poly.type
_entity_poly.pdbx_seq_one_letter_code
_entity_poly.pdbx_strand_id
1 'polypeptide(L)'
;LPAARAVPYNMAAAATALVQYVVLRGDLARPPRSWPLGAVVAQGCHAALAAVHGYREHPDTGAYLEQGGAMRTVVLEAPDENSLLDLAEMLRQRGVDHRVWMENPEGIPTCLALRPYPKNQVQPHLRNFKLLK
;
A
#
# COMPACT_ATOMS: atom_id res chain seq x y z
N LEU A 1 26.36 20.04 -20.77
CA LEU A 1 25.15 19.41 -20.20
C LEU A 1 25.49 19.04 -18.76
N PRO A 2 24.89 19.66 -17.73
CA PRO A 2 25.27 19.35 -16.36
C PRO A 2 24.68 18.01 -15.94
N ALA A 3 25.53 17.13 -15.43
CA ALA A 3 25.15 15.85 -14.84
C ALA A 3 24.17 16.09 -13.69
N ALA A 4 23.04 15.39 -13.72
CA ALA A 4 22.10 15.36 -12.61
C ALA A 4 22.85 14.89 -11.36
N ARG A 5 22.96 15.78 -10.36
CA ARG A 5 23.49 15.46 -9.04
C ARG A 5 22.61 14.38 -8.42
N ALA A 6 23.12 13.15 -8.37
CA ALA A 6 22.57 12.11 -7.52
C ALA A 6 22.59 12.64 -6.08
N VAL A 7 21.41 12.80 -5.48
CA VAL A 7 21.28 13.04 -4.06
C VAL A 7 21.79 11.78 -3.37
N PRO A 8 22.84 11.85 -2.52
CA PRO A 8 23.37 10.65 -1.90
C PRO A 8 22.27 10.02 -1.05
N TYR A 9 21.89 8.79 -1.38
CA TYR A 9 21.05 7.95 -0.53
C TYR A 9 21.77 7.89 0.82
N ASN A 10 21.17 8.51 1.85
CA ASN A 10 21.81 8.61 3.14
C ASN A 10 21.94 7.20 3.73
N MET A 11 23.17 6.66 3.72
CA MET A 11 23.56 5.32 4.19
C MET A 11 23.42 5.14 5.71
N ALA A 12 22.59 5.96 6.36
CA ALA A 12 22.45 6.10 7.81
C ALA A 12 21.03 5.76 8.33
N ALA A 13 20.10 5.35 7.46
CA ALA A 13 18.93 4.60 7.92
C ALA A 13 19.37 3.13 8.09
N ALA A 14 19.79 2.74 9.28
CA ALA A 14 20.03 1.33 9.62
C ALA A 14 18.87 0.49 9.06
N ALA A 15 19.18 -0.46 8.17
CA ALA A 15 18.27 -1.12 7.24
C ALA A 15 16.98 -1.61 7.91
N THR A 16 15.96 -0.75 7.96
CA THR A 16 14.65 -1.15 8.44
C THR A 16 14.02 -2.03 7.36
N ALA A 17 13.42 -3.14 7.79
CA ALA A 17 12.84 -4.10 6.85
C ALA A 17 11.86 -3.39 5.90
N LEU A 18 12.05 -3.61 4.60
CA LEU A 18 11.09 -3.18 3.59
C LEU A 18 9.77 -3.94 3.78
N VAL A 19 8.67 -3.25 3.57
CA VAL A 19 7.33 -3.79 3.72
C VAL A 19 6.39 -3.13 2.73
N GLN A 20 5.46 -3.91 2.19
CA GLN A 20 4.30 -3.38 1.51
C GLN A 20 3.10 -3.38 2.47
N TYR A 21 2.45 -2.23 2.62
CA TYR A 21 1.19 -2.13 3.33
C TYR A 21 0.03 -2.12 2.33
N VAL A 22 -0.96 -2.98 2.58
CA VAL A 22 -2.22 -3.07 1.84
C VAL A 22 -3.33 -2.83 2.85
N VAL A 23 -4.20 -1.86 2.59
CA VAL A 23 -5.35 -1.50 3.43
C VAL A 23 -6.61 -1.83 2.65
N LEU A 24 -7.34 -2.83 3.11
CA LEU A 24 -8.54 -3.35 2.44
C LEU A 24 -9.77 -2.93 3.21
N ARG A 25 -10.83 -2.56 2.49
CA ARG A 25 -12.12 -2.30 3.10
C ARG A 25 -12.73 -3.58 3.67
N GLY A 26 -12.91 -3.61 4.99
CA GLY A 26 -13.54 -4.72 5.67
C GLY A 26 -15.06 -4.78 5.46
N ASP A 27 -15.71 -3.63 5.22
CA ASP A 27 -17.16 -3.58 4.97
C ASP A 27 -17.59 -4.33 3.71
N LEU A 28 -16.68 -4.56 2.76
CA LEU A 28 -16.96 -5.34 1.55
C LEU A 28 -17.44 -6.76 1.89
N ALA A 29 -16.82 -7.42 2.87
CA ALA A 29 -17.16 -8.79 3.27
C ALA A 29 -18.42 -8.86 4.16
N ARG A 30 -18.94 -7.73 4.61
CA ARG A 30 -20.04 -7.65 5.58
C ARG A 30 -21.33 -7.14 4.91
N PRO A 31 -22.51 -7.42 5.49
CA PRO A 31 -23.74 -6.80 5.03
C PRO A 31 -23.62 -5.25 5.05
N PRO A 32 -24.20 -4.56 4.05
CA PRO A 32 -25.07 -5.11 3.00
C PRO A 32 -24.34 -5.64 1.75
N ARG A 33 -23.02 -5.48 1.65
CA ARG A 33 -22.25 -5.82 0.45
C ARG A 33 -22.03 -7.33 0.31
N SER A 34 -21.63 -7.98 1.40
CA SER A 34 -21.48 -9.44 1.52
C SER A 34 -20.65 -10.07 0.39
N TRP A 35 -19.56 -9.42 -0.01
CA TRP A 35 -18.67 -9.94 -1.06
C TRP A 35 -18.09 -11.29 -0.65
N PRO A 36 -17.97 -12.25 -1.60
CA PRO A 36 -17.31 -13.51 -1.31
C PRO A 36 -15.82 -13.27 -1.00
N LEU A 37 -15.26 -14.08 -0.11
CA LEU A 37 -13.87 -13.95 0.34
C LEU A 37 -12.89 -13.87 -0.84
N GLY A 38 -13.08 -14.68 -1.88
CA GLY A 38 -12.24 -14.66 -3.08
C GLY A 38 -12.22 -13.30 -3.79
N ALA A 39 -13.37 -12.62 -3.88
CA ALA A 39 -13.45 -11.29 -4.48
C ALA A 39 -12.69 -10.26 -3.63
N VAL A 40 -12.85 -10.31 -2.31
CA VAL A 40 -12.15 -9.43 -1.36
C VAL A 40 -10.63 -9.64 -1.44
N VAL A 41 -10.17 -10.89 -1.49
CA VAL A 41 -8.75 -11.23 -1.66
C VAL A 41 -8.20 -10.66 -2.97
N ALA A 42 -8.95 -10.80 -4.08
CA ALA A 42 -8.53 -10.28 -5.38
C ALA A 42 -8.28 -8.77 -5.34
N GLN A 43 -9.09 -7.99 -4.62
CA GLN A 43 -8.88 -6.54 -4.47
C GLN A 43 -7.53 -6.22 -3.82
N GLY A 44 -7.14 -6.95 -2.79
CA GLY A 44 -5.83 -6.81 -2.14
C GLY A 44 -4.68 -7.13 -3.11
N CYS A 45 -4.81 -8.22 -3.89
CA CYS A 45 -3.84 -8.59 -4.91
C CYS A 45 -3.70 -7.52 -5.99
N HIS A 46 -4.80 -7.02 -6.53
CA HIS A 46 -4.80 -5.99 -7.56
C HIS A 46 -4.19 -4.68 -7.05
N ALA A 47 -4.56 -4.22 -5.85
CA ALA A 47 -3.98 -3.01 -5.27
C ALA A 47 -2.47 -3.15 -5.07
N ALA A 48 -2.01 -4.27 -4.49
CA ALA A 48 -0.60 -4.54 -4.27
C ALA A 48 0.21 -4.53 -5.57
N LEU A 49 -0.27 -5.24 -6.59
CA LEU A 49 0.34 -5.29 -7.92
C LEU A 49 0.31 -3.92 -8.62
N ALA A 50 -0.80 -3.20 -8.54
CA ALA A 50 -0.94 -1.88 -9.14
C ALA A 50 0.04 -0.88 -8.53
N ALA A 51 0.27 -0.93 -7.21
CA ALA A 51 1.24 -0.09 -6.52
C ALA A 51 2.68 -0.46 -6.93
N VAL A 52 3.04 -1.75 -6.89
CA VAL A 52 4.36 -2.22 -7.34
C VAL A 52 4.62 -1.81 -8.79
N HIS A 53 3.66 -2.04 -9.69
CA HIS A 53 3.79 -1.68 -11.10
C HIS A 53 3.91 -0.16 -11.30
N GLY A 54 3.06 0.63 -10.63
CA GLY A 54 3.07 2.09 -10.75
C GLY A 54 4.37 2.73 -10.24
N TYR A 55 5.02 2.10 -9.26
CA TYR A 55 6.26 2.59 -8.64
C TYR A 55 7.45 1.65 -8.89
N ARG A 56 7.44 0.92 -10.02
CA ARG A 56 8.43 -0.12 -10.35
C ARG A 56 9.86 0.39 -10.49
N GLU A 57 10.02 1.66 -10.86
CA GLU A 57 11.33 2.31 -11.01
C GLU A 57 11.87 2.87 -9.67
N HIS A 58 11.09 2.80 -8.58
CA HIS A 58 11.55 3.27 -7.28
C HIS A 58 12.56 2.27 -6.67
N PRO A 59 13.73 2.72 -6.17
CA PRO A 59 14.75 1.84 -5.60
C PRO A 59 14.24 0.89 -4.51
N ASP A 60 13.41 1.37 -3.57
CA ASP A 60 12.80 0.52 -2.54
C ASP A 60 11.89 -0.58 -3.13
N THR A 61 11.20 -0.30 -4.24
CA THR A 61 10.36 -1.31 -4.92
C THR A 61 11.24 -2.39 -5.52
N GLY A 62 12.33 -2.02 -6.21
CA GLY A 62 13.28 -2.98 -6.75
C GLY A 62 13.92 -3.82 -5.64
N ALA A 63 14.45 -3.17 -4.59
CA ALA A 63 15.06 -3.84 -3.45
C ALA A 63 14.08 -4.76 -2.70
N TYR A 64 12.79 -4.41 -2.65
CA TYR A 64 11.75 -5.28 -2.11
C TYR A 64 11.53 -6.51 -2.98
N LEU A 65 11.44 -6.35 -4.31
CA LEU A 65 11.24 -7.46 -5.24
C LEU A 65 12.42 -8.45 -5.26
N GLU A 66 13.65 -7.95 -5.11
CA GLU A 66 14.86 -8.80 -4.98
C GLU A 66 14.83 -9.70 -3.72
N GLN A 67 14.00 -9.41 -2.72
CA GLN A 67 13.81 -10.29 -1.56
C GLN A 67 13.07 -11.58 -1.90
N GLY A 68 12.38 -11.64 -3.05
CA GLY A 68 11.65 -12.82 -3.50
C GLY A 68 10.71 -13.38 -2.42
N GLY A 69 10.91 -14.64 -2.03
CA GLY A 69 10.08 -15.31 -1.02
C GLY A 69 10.15 -14.70 0.40
N ALA A 70 11.11 -13.81 0.67
CA ALA A 70 11.23 -13.10 1.94
C ALA A 70 10.46 -11.76 1.99
N MET A 71 9.83 -11.36 0.88
CA MET A 71 9.00 -10.15 0.82
C MET A 71 7.93 -10.16 1.92
N ARG A 72 7.76 -9.02 2.59
CA ARG A 72 6.72 -8.85 3.61
C ARG A 72 5.60 -7.95 3.13
N THR A 73 4.39 -8.48 3.13
CA THR A 73 3.15 -7.69 2.98
C THR A 73 2.38 -7.71 4.30
N VAL A 74 1.90 -6.55 4.73
CA VAL A 74 1.01 -6.39 5.87
C VAL A 74 -0.34 -5.92 5.38
N VAL A 75 -1.37 -6.70 5.66
CA VAL A 75 -2.75 -6.38 5.30
C VAL A 75 -3.48 -5.81 6.52
N LEU A 76 -3.99 -4.60 6.36
CA LEU A 76 -4.76 -3.86 7.36
C LEU A 76 -6.20 -3.69 6.88
N GLU A 77 -7.11 -3.51 7.83
CA GLU A 77 -8.52 -3.27 7.57
C GLU A 77 -8.86 -1.79 7.72
N ALA A 78 -9.36 -1.18 6.65
CA ALA A 78 -10.17 0.04 6.73
C ALA A 78 -11.62 -0.35 7.08
N PRO A 79 -12.25 0.27 8.09
CA PRO A 79 -13.63 -0.05 8.46
C PRO A 79 -14.63 0.11 7.31
N ASP A 80 -14.46 1.16 6.50
CA ASP A 80 -15.35 1.58 5.43
C ASP A 80 -14.64 2.41 4.35
N GLU A 81 -15.41 2.88 3.37
CA GLU A 81 -14.95 3.74 2.26
C GLU A 81 -14.34 5.06 2.73
N ASN A 82 -15.00 5.75 3.65
CA ASN A 82 -14.55 7.05 4.15
C ASN A 82 -13.19 6.91 4.84
N SER A 83 -13.03 5.89 5.69
CA SER A 83 -11.77 5.60 6.37
C SER A 83 -10.62 5.31 5.38
N LEU A 84 -10.92 4.67 4.25
CA LEU A 84 -9.94 4.40 3.20
C LEU A 84 -9.54 5.68 2.45
N LEU A 85 -10.51 6.54 2.11
CA LEU A 85 -10.27 7.80 1.40
C LEU A 85 -9.58 8.85 2.29
N ASP A 86 -9.93 8.93 3.56
CA ASP A 86 -9.26 9.77 4.55
C ASP A 86 -7.78 9.38 4.69
N LEU A 87 -7.50 8.06 4.69
CA LEU A 87 -6.12 7.56 4.64
C LEU A 87 -5.41 8.00 3.35
N ALA A 88 -6.06 7.84 2.19
CA ALA A 88 -5.48 8.24 0.91
C ALA A 88 -5.10 9.73 0.89
N GLU A 89 -6.01 10.60 1.33
CA GLU A 89 -5.77 12.04 1.41
C GLU A 89 -4.66 12.39 2.40
N MET A 90 -4.63 11.75 3.57
CA MET A 90 -3.56 11.95 4.54
C MET A 90 -2.19 11.53 3.99
N LEU A 91 -2.11 10.38 3.31
CA LEU A 91 -0.87 9.90 2.68
C LEU A 91 -0.42 10.84 1.57
N ARG A 92 -1.36 11.32 0.74
CA ARG A 92 -1.10 12.30 -0.33
C ARG A 92 -0.50 13.59 0.24
N GLN A 93 -1.11 14.15 1.30
CA GLN A 93 -0.63 15.37 1.96
C GLN A 93 0.77 15.21 2.57
N ARG A 94 1.14 13.98 2.97
CA ARG A 94 2.45 13.65 3.53
C ARG A 94 3.48 13.20 2.49
N GLY A 95 3.13 13.18 1.21
CA GLY A 95 4.01 12.74 0.15
C GLY A 95 4.36 11.25 0.22
N VAL A 96 3.45 10.42 0.74
CA VAL A 96 3.59 8.96 0.74
C VAL A 96 2.92 8.37 -0.48
N ASP A 97 3.72 7.77 -1.35
CA ASP A 97 3.30 7.11 -2.58
C ASP A 97 2.39 5.92 -2.29
N HIS A 98 1.20 5.95 -2.87
CA HIS A 98 0.19 4.91 -2.72
C HIS A 98 -0.72 4.86 -3.93
N ARG A 99 -1.47 3.77 -4.07
CA ARG A 99 -2.54 3.62 -5.05
C ARG A 99 -3.83 3.21 -4.38
N VAL A 100 -4.91 3.89 -4.72
CA VAL A 100 -6.28 3.43 -4.47
C VAL A 100 -6.69 2.54 -5.64
N TRP A 101 -7.15 1.34 -5.33
CA TRP A 101 -7.72 0.40 -6.29
C TRP A 101 -9.23 0.62 -6.37
N MET A 102 -9.72 0.75 -7.61
CA MET A 102 -11.12 0.97 -7.93
C MET A 102 -11.66 -0.29 -8.59
N GLU A 103 -12.72 -0.88 -8.04
CA GLU A 103 -13.41 -1.99 -8.70
C GLU A 103 -14.32 -1.45 -9.80
N ASN A 104 -14.27 -2.09 -10.96
CA ASN A 104 -15.14 -1.81 -12.10
C ASN A 104 -16.15 -2.95 -12.30
N PRO A 105 -17.35 -2.67 -12.87
CA PRO A 105 -17.79 -1.38 -13.43
C PRO A 105 -18.34 -0.37 -12.43
N GLU A 106 -18.50 -0.72 -11.16
CA GLU A 106 -19.18 0.12 -10.16
C GLU A 106 -18.39 1.38 -9.76
N GLY A 107 -17.07 1.41 -10.04
CA GLY A 107 -16.22 2.56 -9.77
C GLY A 107 -16.03 2.81 -8.27
N ILE A 108 -16.02 1.76 -7.44
CA ILE A 108 -15.91 1.89 -5.97
C ILE A 108 -14.48 1.67 -5.49
N PRO A 109 -13.96 2.48 -4.56
CA PRO A 109 -12.64 2.27 -3.98
C PRO A 109 -12.68 1.08 -3.02
N THR A 110 -11.95 0.01 -3.29
CA THR A 110 -12.02 -1.22 -2.48
C THR A 110 -10.80 -1.42 -1.60
N CYS A 111 -9.64 -0.96 -2.05
CA CYS A 111 -8.36 -1.20 -1.40
C CYS A 111 -7.38 -0.07 -1.68
N LEU A 112 -6.40 0.11 -0.82
CA LEU A 112 -5.27 1.02 -0.98
C LEU A 112 -4.00 0.24 -0.74
N ALA A 113 -2.99 0.40 -1.59
CA ALA A 113 -1.67 -0.16 -1.35
C ALA A 113 -0.60 0.92 -1.45
N LEU A 114 0.33 0.93 -0.50
CA LEU A 114 1.55 1.71 -0.63
C LEU A 114 2.48 0.97 -1.59
N ARG A 115 3.42 1.70 -2.21
CA ARG A 115 4.62 1.01 -2.73
C ARG A 115 5.40 0.38 -1.56
N PRO A 116 6.38 -0.48 -1.82
CA PRO A 116 7.29 -0.91 -0.77
C PRO A 116 8.03 0.28 -0.13
N TYR A 117 8.12 0.25 1.19
CA TYR A 117 8.77 1.28 2.00
C TYR A 117 9.58 0.68 3.15
N PRO A 118 10.62 1.38 3.63
CA PRO A 118 11.20 1.11 4.94
C PRO A 118 10.12 1.25 6.03
N LYS A 119 9.87 0.19 6.80
CA LYS A 119 8.71 0.10 7.69
C LYS A 119 8.54 1.30 8.64
N ASN A 120 9.64 1.81 9.18
CA ASN A 120 9.63 2.93 10.14
C ASN A 120 9.13 4.25 9.52
N GLN A 121 9.22 4.44 8.21
CA GLN A 121 8.77 5.66 7.54
C GLN A 121 7.24 5.71 7.43
N VAL A 122 6.59 4.56 7.25
CA VAL A 122 5.15 4.49 6.92
C VAL A 122 4.28 3.94 8.05
N GLN A 123 4.82 3.10 8.93
CA GLN A 123 4.06 2.52 10.04
C GLN A 123 3.36 3.59 10.92
N PRO A 124 3.95 4.76 11.24
CA PRO A 124 3.26 5.78 12.05
C PRO A 124 1.93 6.26 11.47
N HIS A 125 1.79 6.26 10.14
CA HIS A 125 0.57 6.69 9.44
C HIS A 125 -0.55 5.66 9.49
N LEU A 126 -0.21 4.40 9.81
CA LEU A 126 -1.10 3.25 9.69
C LEU A 126 -1.50 2.65 11.05
N ARG A 127 -1.02 3.22 12.17
CA ARG A 127 -1.22 2.65 13.53
C ARG A 127 -2.68 2.55 13.97
N ASN A 128 -3.56 3.37 13.39
CA ASN A 128 -4.98 3.38 13.72
C ASN A 128 -5.77 2.25 13.02
N PHE A 129 -5.15 1.61 12.02
CA PHE A 129 -5.74 0.49 11.29
C PHE A 129 -5.28 -0.83 11.93
N LYS A 130 -6.20 -1.79 12.04
CA LYS A 130 -5.93 -3.11 12.62
C LYS A 130 -5.55 -4.09 11.52
N LEU A 131 -4.87 -5.19 11.88
CA LEU A 131 -4.68 -6.31 10.97
C LEU A 131 -6.05 -6.83 10.51
N LEU A 132 -6.20 -7.03 9.20
CA LEU A 132 -7.39 -7.67 8.63
C LEU A 132 -7.46 -9.12 9.14
N LYS A 133 -8.63 -9.51 9.66
CA LYS A 133 -8.89 -10.85 10.20
C LYS A 133 -9.64 -11.73 9.21
#